data_AF-A0AB34R8H3-F1
#
_entry.id   AF-A0AB34R8H3-F1
#
_cell.length_a   1.000
_cell.length_b   1.000
_cell.length_c   1.000
_cell.angle_alpha   90.00
_cell.angle_beta   90.00
_cell.angle_gamma   90.00
#
_symmetry.space_group_name_H-M   'P 1'
#
loop_
_entity.id
_entity.type
_entity.pdbx_description
1 polymer ?
#
loop_
_entity_poly.entity_id
_entity_poly.type
_entity_poly.pdbx_seq_one_letter_code
_entity_poly.pdbx_strand_id
1 'polypeptide(L)'
;MKKIMIMVVLTLFVWVGTKAQTTAPATQPSKEYVETLKKMMQISGADLSFKMMVPQMFAAIKQQLPNVPADALDAIQAEVEKTALDDLITMMAPVYEKQLTKTDLEEIIKFYETPIGKKLAAAQPLIMQGSMQIGQQWGQQVVMKIQKMLQDKGYLPMQ
;
A
#
# COMPACT_ATOMS: atom_id res chain seq x y z
N MET A 1 6.84 32.74 -6.96
CA MET A 1 5.66 33.48 -6.45
C MET A 1 4.45 32.96 -7.21
N LYS A 2 3.54 32.23 -6.53
CA LYS A 2 2.14 32.64 -6.26
C LYS A 2 1.38 32.93 -7.57
N LYS A 3 0.27 32.29 -7.97
CA LYS A 3 -0.85 31.67 -7.24
C LYS A 3 -1.88 31.25 -8.32
N ILE A 4 -2.62 30.17 -8.08
CA ILE A 4 -4.07 30.02 -8.38
C ILE A 4 -4.51 29.97 -9.86
N MET A 5 -4.94 28.79 -10.30
CA MET A 5 -6.15 28.68 -11.12
C MET A 5 -6.89 27.39 -10.76
N ILE A 6 -7.89 27.54 -9.89
CA ILE A 6 -8.83 26.54 -9.39
C ILE A 6 -10.24 27.11 -9.62
N MET A 7 -11.22 26.22 -9.88
CA MET A 7 -12.68 26.40 -10.03
C MET A 7 -13.15 26.84 -11.43
N VAL A 8 -14.20 26.27 -12.03
CA VAL A 8 -15.59 26.08 -11.55
C VAL A 8 -16.21 24.85 -12.28
N VAL A 9 -16.56 23.73 -11.62
CA VAL A 9 -17.86 23.34 -11.00
C VAL A 9 -19.07 23.30 -11.96
N LEU A 10 -19.68 22.12 -12.13
CA LEU A 10 -21.14 22.00 -12.28
C LEU A 10 -21.60 20.64 -11.75
N THR A 11 -21.91 20.67 -10.46
CA THR A 11 -22.62 19.67 -9.65
C THR A 11 -24.07 19.52 -10.11
N LEU A 12 -24.57 18.29 -10.25
CA LEU A 12 -25.98 17.98 -10.06
C LEU A 12 -26.21 17.52 -8.62
N PHE A 13 -26.74 18.45 -7.85
CA PHE A 13 -27.26 18.25 -6.49
C PHE A 13 -28.58 17.49 -6.59
N VAL A 14 -28.63 16.23 -6.13
CA VAL A 14 -29.90 15.62 -5.73
C VAL A 14 -29.94 15.68 -4.21
N TRP A 15 -30.85 16.51 -3.75
CA TRP A 15 -31.20 16.80 -2.38
C TRP A 15 -31.80 15.54 -1.74
N VAL A 16 -31.07 14.91 -0.82
CA VAL A 16 -31.60 13.90 0.11
C VAL A 16 -31.41 14.45 1.52
N GLY A 17 -32.50 14.39 2.29
CA GLY A 17 -32.72 15.18 3.49
C GLY A 17 -31.58 15.18 4.51
N THR A 18 -31.44 16.32 5.18
CA THR A 18 -30.72 16.50 6.43
C THR A 18 -31.22 15.51 7.49
N LYS A 19 -30.62 14.32 7.54
CA LYS A 19 -30.32 13.71 8.82
C LYS A 19 -28.97 14.25 9.23
N ALA A 20 -28.94 14.97 10.34
CA ALA A 20 -27.70 15.32 11.02
C ALA A 20 -26.82 14.08 11.07
N GLN A 21 -25.71 14.11 10.33
CA GLN A 21 -24.71 13.07 10.37
C GLN A 21 -24.00 13.30 11.71
N THR A 22 -24.57 12.74 12.77
CA THR A 22 -23.83 12.44 13.99
C THR A 22 -22.66 11.58 13.54
N THR A 23 -21.52 12.22 13.29
CA THR A 23 -20.24 11.53 13.35
C THR A 23 -20.12 11.07 14.79
N ALA A 24 -20.55 9.84 15.05
CA ALA A 24 -20.17 9.15 16.26
C ALA A 24 -18.64 9.32 16.38
N PRO A 25 -18.11 9.65 17.57
CA PRO A 25 -16.67 9.70 17.74
C PRO A 25 -16.13 8.37 17.23
N ALA A 26 -15.24 8.43 16.23
CA ALA A 26 -14.58 7.23 15.72
C ALA A 26 -13.92 6.58 16.94
N THR A 27 -14.51 5.50 17.42
CA THR A 27 -13.96 4.75 18.52
C THR A 27 -12.61 4.27 18.02
N GLN A 28 -11.53 4.75 18.62
CA GLN A 28 -10.21 4.26 18.26
C GLN A 28 -10.22 2.75 18.50
N PRO A 29 -9.70 1.95 17.53
CA PRO A 29 -9.63 0.52 17.69
C PRO A 29 -8.97 0.16 19.01
N SER A 30 -9.50 -0.87 19.66
CA SER A 30 -8.94 -1.33 20.93
C SER A 30 -7.48 -1.73 20.78
N LYS A 31 -6.68 -1.58 21.85
CA LYS A 31 -5.28 -2.03 21.85
C LYS A 31 -5.16 -3.51 21.44
N GLU A 32 -6.07 -4.35 21.91
CA GLU A 32 -6.11 -5.77 21.54
C GLU A 32 -6.36 -5.99 20.04
N TYR A 33 -7.22 -5.18 19.41
CA TYR A 33 -7.45 -5.25 17.97
C TYR A 33 -6.18 -4.91 17.20
N VAL A 34 -5.50 -3.82 17.59
CA VAL A 34 -4.24 -3.37 16.95
C VAL A 34 -3.16 -4.44 17.08
N GLU A 35 -3.01 -5.06 18.26
CA GLU A 35 -2.05 -6.16 18.48
C GLU A 35 -2.40 -7.40 17.65
N THR A 36 -3.68 -7.74 17.53
CA THR A 36 -4.15 -8.86 16.71
C THR A 36 -3.89 -8.60 15.22
N LEU A 37 -4.16 -7.38 14.76
CA LEU A 37 -3.88 -6.93 13.39
C LEU A 37 -2.37 -7.00 13.09
N LYS A 38 -1.53 -6.55 14.02
CA LYS A 38 -0.08 -6.67 13.92
C LYS A 38 0.35 -8.12 13.75
N LYS A 39 -0.15 -9.03 14.58
CA LYS A 39 0.14 -10.47 14.45
C LYS A 39 -0.30 -11.02 13.09
N MET A 40 -1.51 -10.66 12.64
CA MET A 40 -2.03 -11.08 11.33
C MET A 40 -1.13 -10.62 10.17
N MET A 41 -0.69 -9.37 10.18
CA MET A 41 0.22 -8.85 9.15
C MET A 41 1.59 -9.53 9.17
N GLN A 42 2.12 -9.82 10.36
CA GLN A 42 3.40 -10.51 10.51
C GLN A 42 3.34 -11.96 10.01
N ILE A 43 2.29 -12.71 10.37
CA ILE A 43 2.21 -14.12 9.99
C ILE A 43 1.85 -14.32 8.51
N SER A 44 1.10 -13.39 7.92
CA SER A 44 0.82 -13.39 6.48
C SER A 44 2.01 -12.91 5.64
N GLY A 45 3.02 -12.29 6.27
CA GLY A 45 4.16 -11.67 5.59
C GLY A 45 3.85 -10.30 4.96
N ALA A 46 2.66 -9.74 5.21
CA ALA A 46 2.28 -8.42 4.71
C ALA A 46 3.13 -7.29 5.32
N ASP A 47 3.69 -7.50 6.52
CA ASP A 47 4.60 -6.56 7.18
C ASP A 47 5.93 -6.36 6.44
N LEU A 48 6.37 -7.37 5.67
CA LEU A 48 7.63 -7.31 4.91
C LEU A 48 7.62 -6.17 3.88
N SER A 49 6.49 -5.96 3.20
CA SER A 49 6.33 -4.86 2.24
C SER A 49 6.54 -3.50 2.90
N PHE A 50 6.00 -3.32 4.12
CA PHE A 50 6.17 -2.07 4.87
C PHE A 50 7.59 -1.91 5.42
N LYS A 51 8.20 -2.99 5.89
CA LYS A 51 9.60 -2.99 6.34
C LYS A 51 10.57 -2.63 5.22
N MET A 52 10.28 -3.00 3.97
CA MET A 52 11.11 -2.62 2.81
C MET A 52 10.94 -1.15 2.40
N MET A 53 9.79 -0.54 2.72
CA MET A 53 9.50 0.84 2.33
C MET A 53 10.33 1.86 3.11
N VAL A 54 10.58 1.64 4.40
CA VAL A 54 11.33 2.60 5.25
C VAL A 54 12.78 2.78 4.75
N PRO A 55 13.58 1.72 4.51
CA PRO A 55 14.90 1.87 3.91
C PRO A 55 14.88 2.58 2.56
N GLN A 56 13.87 2.30 1.73
CA GLN A 56 13.73 2.96 0.42
C GLN A 56 13.46 4.47 0.56
N MET A 57 12.65 4.88 1.53
CA MET A 57 12.43 6.28 1.86
C MET A 57 13.73 6.95 2.32
N PHE A 58 14.49 6.30 3.20
CA PHE A 58 15.77 6.82 3.67
C PHE A 58 16.83 6.89 2.56
N ALA A 59 16.83 5.94 1.62
CA ALA A 59 17.67 6.03 0.43
C ALA A 59 17.37 7.28 -0.41
N ALA A 60 16.09 7.62 -0.58
CA ALA A 60 15.69 8.86 -1.25
C ALA A 60 16.07 10.12 -0.45
N ILE A 61 15.92 10.09 0.88
CA ILE A 61 16.32 11.21 1.77
C ILE A 61 17.83 11.46 1.68
N LYS A 62 18.65 10.40 1.71
CA LYS A 62 20.11 10.50 1.54
C LYS A 62 20.51 11.18 0.24
N GLN A 63 19.80 10.89 -0.86
CA GLN A 63 20.03 11.55 -2.15
C GLN A 63 19.65 13.03 -2.14
N GLN A 64 18.64 13.43 -1.34
CA GLN A 64 18.17 14.82 -1.25
C GLN A 64 18.95 15.65 -0.23
N LEU A 65 19.58 15.01 0.76
CA LEU A 65 20.32 15.65 1.85
C LEU A 65 21.82 15.29 1.82
N PRO A 66 22.56 15.61 0.73
CA PRO A 66 23.96 15.23 0.59
C PRO A 66 24.88 15.89 1.63
N ASN A 67 24.42 16.95 2.30
CA ASN A 67 25.16 17.68 3.32
C ASN A 67 25.02 17.10 4.73
N VAL A 68 24.13 16.12 4.93
CA VAL A 68 23.97 15.46 6.23
C VAL A 68 24.90 14.24 6.26
N PRO A 69 25.71 14.07 7.33
CA PRO A 69 26.56 12.90 7.48
C PRO A 69 25.78 11.58 7.36
N ALA A 70 26.34 10.61 6.65
CA ALA A 70 25.66 9.35 6.35
C ALA A 70 25.35 8.54 7.63
N ASP A 71 26.28 8.55 8.59
CA ASP A 71 26.15 7.93 9.90
C ASP A 71 25.02 8.53 10.74
N ALA A 72 24.81 9.85 10.66
CA ALA A 72 23.69 10.52 11.31
C ALA A 72 22.34 10.07 10.70
N LEU A 73 22.26 9.96 9.37
CA LEU A 73 21.05 9.46 8.69
C LEU A 73 20.80 7.98 8.98
N ASP A 74 21.84 7.17 9.08
CA ASP A 74 21.75 5.74 9.45
C ASP A 74 21.22 5.58 10.88
N ALA A 75 21.71 6.38 11.82
CA ALA A 75 21.21 6.36 13.20
C ALA A 75 19.73 6.77 13.29
N ILE A 76 19.32 7.80 12.54
CA ILE A 76 17.92 8.23 12.47
C ILE A 76 17.05 7.15 11.83
N GLN A 77 17.53 6.52 10.75
CA GLN A 77 16.82 5.41 10.10
C GLN A 77 16.55 4.29 11.09
N ALA A 78 17.58 3.85 11.83
CA ALA A 78 17.45 2.80 12.83
C ALA A 78 16.47 3.16 13.95
N GLU A 79 16.37 4.44 14.34
CA GLU A 79 15.38 4.88 15.33
C GLU A 79 13.96 4.84 14.77
N VAL A 80 13.75 5.32 13.54
CA VAL A 80 12.43 5.28 12.87
C VAL A 80 11.96 3.84 12.65
N GLU A 81 12.85 2.93 12.25
CA GLU A 81 12.51 1.54 12.00
C GLU A 81 11.97 0.80 13.24
N LYS A 82 12.31 1.25 14.46
CA LYS A 82 11.81 0.64 15.70
C LYS A 82 10.31 0.82 15.88
N THR A 83 9.74 1.94 15.43
CA THR A 83 8.32 2.27 15.67
C THR A 83 7.50 2.31 14.38
N ALA A 84 8.12 2.51 13.21
CA ALA A 84 7.42 2.78 11.96
C ALA A 84 6.32 1.76 11.62
N LEU A 85 6.57 0.47 11.86
CA LEU A 85 5.56 -0.56 11.60
C LEU A 85 4.38 -0.44 12.57
N ASP A 86 4.65 -0.19 13.85
CA ASP A 86 3.61 -0.09 14.88
C ASP A 86 2.78 1.17 14.71
N ASP A 87 3.42 2.29 14.36
CA ASP A 87 2.76 3.54 14.01
C ASP A 87 1.84 3.35 12.80
N LEU A 88 2.34 2.68 11.75
CA LEU A 88 1.56 2.41 10.55
C LEU A 88 0.36 1.51 10.83
N ILE A 89 0.53 0.41 11.57
CA ILE A 89 -0.56 -0.50 11.92
C ILE A 89 -1.62 0.24 12.75
N THR A 90 -1.20 1.08 13.69
CA THR A 90 -2.11 1.90 14.49
C THR A 90 -2.94 2.85 13.61
N MET A 91 -2.32 3.48 12.60
CA MET A 91 -3.02 4.31 11.62
C MET A 91 -3.97 3.51 10.72
N MET A 92 -3.65 2.26 10.40
CA MET A 92 -4.46 1.39 9.53
C MET A 92 -5.60 0.69 10.28
N ALA A 93 -5.49 0.51 11.60
CA ALA A 93 -6.44 -0.25 12.39
C ALA A 93 -7.91 0.20 12.21
N PRO A 94 -8.25 1.51 12.16
CA PRO A 94 -9.64 1.94 11.93
C PRO A 94 -10.19 1.57 10.55
N VAL A 95 -9.32 1.36 9.56
CA VAL A 95 -9.73 0.92 8.22
C VAL A 95 -10.05 -0.58 8.25
N TYR A 96 -9.22 -1.36 8.93
CA TYR A 96 -9.44 -2.81 9.09
C TYR A 96 -10.65 -3.10 9.96
N GLU A 97 -10.84 -2.41 11.08
CA GLU A 97 -11.94 -2.67 12.03
C GLU A 97 -13.32 -2.42 11.42
N LYS A 98 -13.40 -1.53 10.42
CA LYS A 98 -14.62 -1.32 9.63
C LYS A 98 -15.02 -2.51 8.75
N GLN A 99 -14.08 -3.42 8.46
CA GLN A 99 -14.26 -4.52 7.51
C GLN A 99 -14.12 -5.90 8.15
N LEU A 100 -13.27 -6.01 9.18
CA LEU A 100 -12.89 -7.26 9.81
C LEU A 100 -12.93 -7.09 11.33
N THR A 101 -13.68 -7.97 11.99
CA THR A 101 -13.70 -8.05 13.45
C THR A 101 -12.39 -8.65 13.98
N LYS A 102 -12.14 -8.51 15.29
CA LYS A 102 -10.99 -9.18 15.93
C LYS A 102 -11.02 -10.69 15.69
N THR A 103 -12.20 -11.32 15.78
CA THR A 103 -12.38 -12.76 15.51
C THR A 103 -11.99 -13.12 14.08
N ASP A 104 -12.33 -12.29 13.09
CA ASP A 104 -11.92 -12.53 11.70
C ASP A 104 -10.38 -12.51 11.57
N LEU A 105 -9.72 -11.57 12.24
CA LEU A 105 -8.26 -11.52 12.27
C LEU A 105 -7.65 -12.77 12.92
N GLU A 106 -8.25 -13.26 14.01
CA GLU A 106 -7.83 -14.49 14.70
C GLU A 106 -7.99 -15.74 13.82
N GLU A 107 -9.09 -15.86 13.07
CA GLU A 107 -9.30 -16.95 12.12
C GLU A 107 -8.32 -16.89 10.94
N ILE A 108 -8.02 -15.69 10.43
CA ILE A 108 -6.97 -15.51 9.42
C ILE A 108 -5.60 -15.93 9.96
N ILE A 109 -5.27 -15.56 11.20
CA ILE A 109 -4.05 -15.99 11.87
C ILE A 109 -3.99 -17.52 11.94
N LYS A 110 -5.06 -18.17 12.41
CA LYS A 110 -5.13 -19.65 12.47
C LYS A 110 -4.87 -20.29 11.12
N PHE A 111 -5.44 -19.75 10.04
CA PHE A 111 -5.16 -20.22 8.69
C PHE A 111 -3.67 -20.13 8.34
N TYR A 112 -3.04 -18.97 8.58
CA TYR A 112 -1.61 -18.79 8.32
C TYR A 112 -0.70 -19.59 9.26
N GLU A 113 -1.18 -20.05 10.42
CA GLU A 113 -0.45 -20.98 11.29
C GLU A 113 -0.39 -22.42 10.73
N THR A 114 -1.29 -22.78 9.81
CA THR A 114 -1.28 -24.11 9.14
C THR A 114 -0.07 -24.29 8.23
N PRO A 115 0.34 -25.54 7.92
CA PRO A 115 1.43 -25.80 6.98
C PRO A 115 1.23 -25.16 5.60
N ILE A 116 0.00 -25.18 5.08
CA ILE A 116 -0.32 -24.58 3.79
C ILE A 116 -0.34 -23.05 3.85
N GLY A 117 -0.86 -22.47 4.93
CA GLY A 117 -0.85 -21.02 5.16
C GLY A 117 0.57 -20.46 5.25
N LYS A 118 1.45 -21.11 6.00
CA LYS A 118 2.89 -20.75 6.06
C LYS A 118 3.57 -20.86 4.69
N LYS A 119 3.28 -21.94 3.94
CA LYS A 119 3.82 -22.11 2.59
C LYS A 119 3.35 -21.01 1.65
N LEU A 120 2.08 -20.61 1.74
CA LEU A 120 1.53 -19.52 0.95
C LEU A 120 2.19 -18.18 1.29
N ALA A 121 2.30 -17.84 2.58
CA ALA A 121 2.96 -16.62 3.03
C ALA A 121 4.42 -16.53 2.55
N ALA A 122 5.17 -17.63 2.65
CA ALA A 122 6.55 -17.69 2.16
C ALA A 122 6.67 -17.62 0.63
N ALA A 123 5.69 -18.15 -0.11
CA ALA A 123 5.69 -18.13 -1.56
C ALA A 123 5.25 -16.78 -2.15
N GLN A 124 4.43 -16.00 -1.42
CA GLN A 124 3.79 -14.79 -1.94
C GLN A 124 4.77 -13.75 -2.50
N PRO A 125 5.92 -13.43 -1.87
CA PRO A 125 6.89 -12.49 -2.42
C PRO A 125 7.48 -12.97 -3.76
N LEU A 126 7.78 -14.27 -3.87
CA LEU A 126 8.33 -14.88 -5.09
C LEU A 126 7.28 -14.93 -6.21
N ILE A 127 6.03 -15.27 -5.88
CA ILE A 127 4.90 -15.23 -6.82
C ILE A 127 4.71 -13.82 -7.35
N MET A 128 4.72 -12.80 -6.46
CA MET A 128 4.59 -11.41 -6.86
C MET A 128 5.73 -10.97 -7.79
N GLN A 129 6.99 -11.30 -7.43
CA GLN A 129 8.16 -10.99 -8.25
C GLN A 129 8.07 -11.62 -9.65
N GLY A 130 7.75 -12.92 -9.71
CA GLY A 130 7.59 -13.63 -10.99
C GLY A 130 6.42 -13.08 -11.82
N SER A 131 5.31 -12.73 -11.16
CA SER A 131 4.13 -12.16 -11.82
C SER A 131 4.42 -10.79 -12.42
N MET A 132 5.20 -9.94 -11.73
CA MET A 132 5.62 -8.64 -12.27
C MET A 132 6.46 -8.79 -13.55
N GLN A 133 7.40 -9.73 -13.58
CA GLN A 133 8.23 -9.98 -14.77
C GLN A 133 7.39 -10.44 -15.97
N ILE A 134 6.47 -11.39 -15.74
CA ILE A 134 5.54 -11.85 -16.78
C ILE A 134 4.64 -10.71 -17.24
N GLY A 135 4.13 -9.89 -16.32
CA GLY A 135 3.29 -8.73 -16.63
C GLY A 135 4.00 -7.71 -17.52
N GLN A 136 5.29 -7.46 -17.31
CA GLN A 136 6.10 -6.59 -18.17
C GLN A 136 6.21 -7.15 -19.59
N GLN A 137 6.51 -8.45 -19.72
CA GLN A 137 6.59 -9.11 -21.04
C GLN A 137 5.25 -9.06 -21.78
N TRP A 138 4.16 -9.37 -21.09
CA TRP A 138 2.82 -9.27 -21.66
C TRP A 138 2.49 -7.84 -22.10
N GLY A 139 2.82 -6.83 -21.29
CA GLY A 139 2.62 -5.41 -21.64
C GLY A 139 3.35 -5.02 -22.93
N GLN A 140 4.59 -5.47 -23.11
CA GLN A 140 5.35 -5.24 -24.36
C GLN A 140 4.66 -5.87 -25.57
N GLN A 141 4.15 -7.10 -25.44
CA GLN A 141 3.41 -7.77 -26.50
C GLN A 141 2.12 -7.03 -26.88
N VAL A 142 1.40 -6.50 -25.89
CA VAL A 142 0.21 -5.68 -26.12
C VAL A 142 0.56 -4.41 -26.89
N VAL A 143 1.64 -3.71 -26.50
CA VAL A 143 2.10 -2.50 -27.21
C VAL A 143 2.46 -2.81 -28.67
N MET A 144 3.19 -3.90 -28.93
CA MET A 144 3.51 -4.32 -30.31
C MET A 144 2.25 -4.61 -31.12
N LYS A 145 1.26 -5.28 -30.52
CA LYS A 145 -0.03 -5.54 -31.17
C LYS A 145 -0.78 -4.25 -31.50
N ILE A 146 -0.80 -3.28 -30.58
CA ILE A 146 -1.42 -1.97 -30.79
C ILE A 146 -0.72 -1.21 -31.92
N GLN A 147 0.61 -1.16 -31.92
CA GLN A 147 1.39 -0.51 -32.97
C GLN A 147 1.08 -1.09 -34.35
N LYS A 148 1.03 -2.43 -34.46
CA LYS A 148 0.63 -3.11 -35.70
C LYS A 148 -0.77 -2.71 -36.16
N MET A 149 -1.76 -2.72 -35.26
CA MET A 149 -3.13 -2.30 -35.61
C MET A 149 -3.22 -0.84 -36.05
N LEU A 150 -2.41 0.05 -35.47
CA LEU A 150 -2.35 1.45 -35.87
C LEU A 150 -1.70 1.63 -37.25
N GLN A 151 -0.67 0.85 -37.57
CA GLN A 151 -0.05 0.80 -38.89
C GLN A 151 -1.04 0.29 -39.96
N ASP A 152 -1.71 -0.83 -39.68
CA ASP A 152 -2.70 -1.42 -40.60
C ASP A 152 -3.86 -0.46 -40.91
N LYS A 153 -4.19 0.44 -39.99
CA LYS A 153 -5.21 1.48 -40.14
C LYS A 153 -4.68 2.80 -40.72
N GLY A 154 -3.39 2.89 -41.01
CA GLY A 154 -2.75 4.09 -41.58
C GLY A 154 -2.55 5.25 -40.59
N TYR A 155 -2.69 5.01 -39.28
CA TYR A 155 -2.43 6.02 -38.24
C TYR A 155 -0.94 6.14 -37.89
N LEU A 156 -0.13 5.17 -38.28
CA LEU A 156 1.34 5.19 -38.14
C LEU A 156 2.00 4.82 -39.48
N PRO A 157 3.17 5.39 -39.80
CA PRO A 157 3.92 4.97 -40.97
C PRO A 157 4.36 3.50 -40.85
N MET A 158 4.37 2.80 -41.98
CA MET A 158 5.03 1.49 -42.07
C MET A 158 6.54 1.72 -41.91
N GLN A 159 7.15 1.03 -40.95
CA GLN A 159 8.62 1.01 -40.79
C GLN A 159 9.23 -0.02 -41.72
#